data_AF-A0A7J6D7J6-F1
#
_entry.id   AF-A0A7J6D7J6-F1
#
_cell.length_a   1.000
_cell.length_b   1.000
_cell.length_c   1.000
_cell.angle_alpha   90.00
_cell.angle_beta   90.00
_cell.angle_gamma   90.00
#
_symmetry.space_group_name_H-M   'P 1'
#
loop_
_entity.id
_entity.type
_entity.pdbx_description
1 polymer ?
#
loop_
_entity_poly.entity_id
_entity_poly.type
_entity_poly.pdbx_seq_one_letter_code
_entity_poly.pdbx_strand_id
1 'polypeptide(L)'
;MDGSKNLALKVICAMICSEKPPKRKEKKRKWVKDWISTRGQQGLSVLQRELEMNDKTGFRELLRMTAEDFDFLLGKVKHLITKQDTKMRLAIPPGERMSLTLRFLATGESFKSLRFHYRVGTSTISQIVVETCAALYQVLKEDFLKVL
;
A
#
# COMPACT_ATOMS: atom_id res chain seq x y z
N MET A 1 -31.93 49.79 31.75
CA MET A 1 -31.54 49.27 30.41
C MET A 1 -31.21 47.80 30.54
N ASP A 2 -32.12 46.85 30.21
CA ASP A 2 -31.70 45.49 29.74
C ASP A 2 -32.81 44.48 29.43
N GLY A 3 -34.09 44.84 29.50
CA GLY A 3 -35.19 43.90 29.17
C GLY A 3 -35.22 43.50 27.68
N SER A 4 -35.03 44.48 26.79
CA SER A 4 -35.14 44.26 25.34
C SER A 4 -33.98 43.45 24.74
N LYS A 5 -32.77 43.57 25.32
CA LYS A 5 -31.61 42.79 24.88
C LYS A 5 -31.74 41.31 25.24
N ASN A 6 -32.29 41.01 26.41
CA ASN A 6 -32.57 39.65 26.85
C ASN A 6 -33.65 38.96 26.00
N LEU A 7 -34.63 39.70 25.51
CA LEU A 7 -35.65 39.17 24.61
C LEU A 7 -35.06 38.85 23.22
N ALA A 8 -34.26 39.76 22.66
CA ALA A 8 -33.56 39.53 21.39
C ALA A 8 -32.60 38.34 21.49
N LEU A 9 -31.87 38.20 22.59
CA LEU A 9 -30.96 37.07 22.83
C LEU A 9 -31.72 35.73 22.91
N LYS A 10 -32.89 35.70 23.58
CA LYS A 10 -33.75 34.52 23.66
C LYS A 10 -34.30 34.11 22.29
N VAL A 11 -34.69 35.08 21.46
CA VAL A 11 -35.21 34.83 20.11
C VAL A 11 -34.10 34.29 19.18
N ILE A 12 -32.90 34.87 19.23
CA ILE A 12 -31.75 34.40 18.46
C ILE A 12 -31.34 32.98 18.90
N CYS A 13 -31.30 32.73 20.22
CA CYS A 13 -30.97 31.42 20.75
C CYS A 13 -32.03 30.37 20.35
N ALA A 14 -33.32 30.72 20.38
CA ALA A 14 -34.39 29.84 19.91
C ALA A 14 -34.29 29.54 18.40
N MET A 15 -33.91 30.52 17.56
CA MET A 15 -33.69 30.30 16.13
C MET A 15 -32.49 29.37 15.87
N ILE A 16 -31.36 29.58 16.56
CA ILE A 16 -30.18 28.71 16.46
C ILE A 16 -30.47 27.30 16.96
N CYS A 17 -31.25 27.16 18.05
CA CYS A 17 -31.61 25.86 18.62
C CYS A 17 -32.72 25.13 17.84
N SER A 18 -33.46 25.82 16.96
CA SER A 18 -34.54 25.21 16.15
C SER A 18 -34.03 24.64 14.82
N GLU A 19 -32.79 24.94 14.42
CA GLU A 19 -32.14 24.25 13.31
C GLU A 19 -31.78 22.83 13.73
N LYS A 20 -32.65 21.87 13.37
CA LYS A 20 -32.30 20.46 13.48
C LYS A 20 -31.03 20.22 12.64
N PRO A 21 -29.93 19.72 13.23
CA PRO A 21 -28.72 19.46 12.45
C PRO A 21 -29.09 18.52 11.30
N PRO A 22 -28.57 18.76 10.07
CA PRO A 22 -28.88 17.90 8.94
C PRO A 22 -28.60 16.46 9.32
N LYS A 23 -29.57 15.56 9.08
CA LYS A 23 -29.43 14.13 9.39
C LYS A 23 -28.14 13.65 8.74
N ARG A 24 -27.13 13.32 9.56
CA ARG A 24 -25.84 12.81 9.07
C ARG A 24 -26.14 11.55 8.28
N LYS A 25 -25.98 11.61 6.95
CA LYS A 25 -25.98 10.41 6.11
C LYS A 25 -24.89 9.50 6.65
N GLU A 26 -25.26 8.32 7.14
CA GLU A 26 -24.27 7.35 7.60
C GLU A 26 -23.29 7.09 6.46
N LYS A 27 -21.99 7.27 6.73
CA LYS A 27 -20.96 6.98 5.75
C LYS A 27 -20.97 5.47 5.53
N LYS A 28 -21.51 5.05 4.38
CA LYS A 28 -21.50 3.63 3.97
C LYS A 28 -20.08 3.09 4.08
N ARG A 29 -19.93 1.92 4.71
CA ARG A 29 -18.65 1.24 4.85
C ARG A 29 -18.11 0.90 3.46
N LYS A 30 -17.02 1.56 3.04
CA LYS A 30 -16.31 1.22 1.81
C LYS A 30 -15.38 0.03 2.07
N TRP A 31 -15.57 -1.07 1.34
CA TRP A 31 -14.75 -2.28 1.43
C TRP A 31 -13.28 -1.99 1.12
N VAL A 32 -13.01 -1.24 0.05
CA VAL A 32 -11.68 -0.79 -0.37
C VAL A 32 -11.74 0.71 -0.63
N LYS A 33 -10.65 1.43 -0.31
CA LYS A 33 -10.53 2.86 -0.63
C LYS A 33 -10.30 3.03 -2.13
N ASP A 34 -10.90 4.05 -2.73
CA ASP A 34 -10.88 4.28 -4.19
C ASP A 34 -9.46 4.35 -4.77
N TRP A 35 -8.51 4.95 -4.05
CA TRP A 35 -7.11 5.02 -4.49
C TRP A 35 -6.36 3.68 -4.37
N ILE A 36 -6.83 2.74 -3.53
CA ILE A 36 -6.27 1.38 -3.44
C ILE A 36 -6.80 0.52 -4.61
N SER A 37 -8.04 0.75 -5.06
CA SER A 37 -8.59 0.00 -6.21
C SER A 37 -7.86 0.25 -7.52
N THR A 38 -7.10 1.35 -7.66
CA THR A 38 -6.32 1.66 -8.88
C THR A 38 -4.87 1.14 -8.85
N ARG A 39 -4.54 0.18 -7.96
CA ARG A 39 -3.20 -0.43 -7.82
C ARG A 39 -2.58 -0.91 -9.15
N GLY A 40 -3.38 -1.48 -10.05
CA GLY A 40 -2.88 -1.98 -11.34
C GLY A 40 -2.60 -0.90 -12.39
N GLN A 41 -2.92 0.36 -12.11
CA GLN A 41 -2.83 1.48 -13.05
C GLN A 41 -1.88 2.57 -12.55
N GLN A 42 -1.61 2.60 -11.24
CA GLN A 42 -0.85 3.67 -10.59
C GLN A 42 0.00 3.09 -9.46
N GLY A 43 1.07 3.80 -9.10
CA GLY A 43 1.93 3.45 -7.98
C GLY A 43 3.27 2.89 -8.42
N LEU A 44 4.06 2.49 -7.44
CA LEU A 44 5.47 2.16 -7.63
C LEU A 44 5.67 0.87 -8.44
N SER A 45 4.70 -0.05 -8.42
CA SER A 45 4.73 -1.26 -9.24
C SER A 45 4.60 -0.96 -10.74
N VAL A 46 3.83 0.07 -11.10
CA VAL A 46 3.70 0.52 -12.49
C VAL A 46 4.99 1.22 -12.92
N LEU A 47 5.49 2.15 -12.11
CA LEU A 47 6.76 2.84 -12.38
C LEU A 47 7.93 1.86 -12.50
N GLN A 48 8.02 0.86 -11.63
CA GLN A 48 9.06 -0.16 -11.73
C GLN A 48 9.05 -0.83 -13.11
N ARG A 49 7.88 -1.25 -13.61
CA ARG A 49 7.78 -1.90 -14.93
C ARG A 49 8.18 -0.95 -16.07
N GLU A 50 7.90 0.34 -15.93
CA GLU A 50 8.36 1.36 -16.88
C GLU A 50 9.88 1.51 -16.85
N LEU A 51 10.49 1.55 -15.65
CA LEU A 51 11.94 1.64 -15.47
C LEU A 51 12.66 0.39 -16.00
N GLU A 52 12.10 -0.79 -15.77
CA GLU A 52 12.65 -2.06 -16.23
C GLU A 52 12.86 -2.09 -17.76
N MET A 53 11.93 -1.47 -18.51
CA MET A 53 11.99 -1.40 -19.98
C MET A 53 12.81 -0.21 -20.50
N ASN A 54 12.76 0.94 -19.81
CA ASN A 54 13.22 2.21 -20.39
C ASN A 54 14.41 2.85 -19.66
N ASP A 55 14.66 2.48 -18.40
CA ASP A 55 15.72 3.07 -17.56
C ASP A 55 16.27 2.06 -16.52
N LYS A 56 17.26 1.29 -16.97
CA LYS A 56 17.96 0.32 -16.11
C LYS A 56 18.66 0.97 -14.92
N THR A 57 19.11 2.22 -15.04
CA THR A 57 19.79 2.93 -13.96
C THR A 57 18.78 3.29 -12.87
N GLY A 58 17.65 3.86 -13.25
CA GLY A 58 16.54 4.15 -12.34
C GLY A 58 15.97 2.89 -11.68
N PHE A 59 15.86 1.78 -12.42
CA PHE A 59 15.47 0.49 -11.82
C PHE A 59 16.44 0.06 -10.72
N ARG A 60 17.75 0.14 -11.02
CA ARG A 60 18.79 -0.22 -10.04
C ARG A 60 18.82 0.72 -8.85
N GLU A 61 18.55 2.02 -9.03
CA GLU A 61 18.43 2.95 -7.92
C GLU A 61 17.22 2.62 -7.04
N LEU A 62 16.09 2.28 -7.67
CA LEU A 62 14.84 1.97 -6.99
C LEU A 62 14.95 0.74 -6.09
N LEU A 63 15.51 -0.36 -6.60
CA LEU A 63 15.54 -1.68 -5.95
C LEU A 63 16.92 -2.11 -5.44
N ARG A 64 17.98 -1.31 -5.68
CA ARG A 64 19.39 -1.66 -5.40
C ARG A 64 19.86 -2.96 -6.07
N MET A 65 19.20 -3.34 -7.16
CA MET A 65 19.39 -4.60 -7.89
C MET A 65 19.17 -4.37 -9.39
N THR A 66 19.89 -5.09 -10.25
CA THR A 66 19.65 -5.02 -11.71
C THR A 66 18.33 -5.70 -12.07
N ALA A 67 17.77 -5.39 -13.25
CA ALA A 67 16.56 -6.06 -13.73
C ALA A 67 16.82 -7.56 -13.97
N GLU A 68 18.01 -7.88 -14.48
CA GLU A 68 18.43 -9.24 -14.77
C GLU A 68 18.54 -10.09 -13.49
N ASP A 69 19.16 -9.54 -12.42
CA ASP A 69 19.21 -10.21 -11.11
C ASP A 69 17.82 -10.34 -10.48
N PHE A 70 16.98 -9.32 -10.66
CA PHE A 70 15.60 -9.34 -10.17
C PHE A 70 14.81 -10.46 -10.84
N ASP A 71 14.88 -10.60 -12.16
CA ASP A 71 14.18 -11.66 -12.89
C ASP A 71 14.70 -13.05 -12.54
N PHE A 72 16.02 -13.20 -12.42
CA PHE A 72 16.63 -14.44 -11.98
C PHE A 72 16.11 -14.87 -10.60
N LEU A 73 16.13 -13.93 -9.64
CA LEU A 73 15.68 -14.20 -8.28
C LEU A 73 14.17 -14.42 -8.22
N LEU A 74 13.39 -13.67 -8.99
CA LEU A 74 11.95 -13.86 -9.12
C LEU A 74 11.64 -15.25 -9.65
N GLY A 75 12.37 -15.74 -10.67
CA GLY A 75 12.24 -17.10 -11.19
C GLY A 75 12.40 -18.16 -10.10
N LYS A 76 13.35 -17.97 -9.19
CA LYS A 76 13.59 -18.83 -8.03
C LYS A 76 12.46 -18.78 -7.00
N VAL A 77 11.97 -17.59 -6.61
CA VAL A 77 10.99 -17.45 -5.52
C VAL A 77 9.52 -17.54 -5.94
N LYS A 78 9.21 -17.35 -7.23
CA LYS A 78 7.84 -17.14 -7.73
C LYS A 78 6.85 -18.19 -7.24
N HIS A 79 7.24 -19.47 -7.27
CA HIS A 79 6.38 -20.57 -6.86
C HIS A 79 6.03 -20.55 -5.36
N LEU A 80 6.86 -19.95 -4.51
CA LEU A 80 6.65 -19.85 -3.06
C LEU A 80 5.76 -18.65 -2.68
N ILE A 81 5.81 -17.57 -3.46
CA ILE A 81 5.14 -16.30 -3.12
C ILE A 81 3.89 -16.00 -3.96
N THR A 82 3.59 -16.85 -4.95
CA THR A 82 2.36 -16.72 -5.75
C THR A 82 1.13 -17.01 -4.90
N LYS A 83 0.11 -16.15 -5.02
CA LYS A 83 -1.19 -16.33 -4.36
C LYS A 83 -2.28 -16.46 -5.43
N GLN A 84 -3.36 -17.14 -5.07
CA GLN A 84 -4.50 -17.34 -5.96
C GLN A 84 -5.40 -16.11 -6.01
N ASP A 85 -5.95 -15.84 -7.19
CA ASP A 85 -6.99 -14.84 -7.36
C ASP A 85 -8.27 -15.29 -6.65
N THR A 86 -9.03 -14.30 -6.16
CA THR A 86 -10.35 -14.54 -5.57
C THR A 86 -11.42 -13.82 -6.39
N LYS A 87 -12.68 -14.25 -6.28
CA LYS A 87 -13.81 -13.58 -6.95
C LYS A 87 -13.93 -12.10 -6.62
N MET A 88 -13.44 -11.68 -5.44
CA MET A 88 -13.58 -10.32 -4.92
C MET A 88 -12.38 -9.43 -5.21
N ARG A 89 -11.18 -10.02 -5.39
CA ARG A 89 -9.93 -9.28 -5.57
C ARG A 89 -8.87 -10.15 -6.24
N LEU A 90 -8.21 -9.59 -7.23
CA LEU A 90 -7.00 -10.16 -7.83
C LEU A 90 -5.84 -10.13 -6.83
N ALA A 91 -5.08 -11.23 -6.80
CA ALA A 91 -3.87 -11.37 -6.02
C ALA A 91 -2.85 -10.29 -6.41
N ILE A 92 -1.94 -10.00 -5.48
CA ILE A 92 -0.79 -9.16 -5.76
C ILE A 92 0.22 -10.05 -6.49
N PRO A 93 0.62 -9.71 -7.74
CA PRO A 93 1.52 -10.56 -8.52
C PRO A 93 2.85 -10.80 -7.80
N PRO A 94 3.51 -11.95 -8.01
CA PRO A 94 4.75 -12.29 -7.33
C PRO A 94 5.87 -11.27 -7.56
N GLY A 95 5.98 -10.69 -8.75
CA GLY A 95 6.96 -9.63 -9.03
C GLY A 95 6.72 -8.36 -8.21
N GLU A 96 5.46 -7.93 -8.07
CA GLU A 96 5.11 -6.77 -7.24
C GLU A 96 5.36 -7.05 -5.74
N ARG A 97 5.10 -8.28 -5.29
CA ARG A 97 5.41 -8.72 -3.92
C ARG A 97 6.90 -8.69 -3.63
N MET A 98 7.72 -9.18 -4.57
CA MET A 98 9.17 -9.18 -4.46
C MET A 98 9.74 -7.76 -4.48
N SER A 99 9.31 -6.94 -5.44
CA SER A 99 9.67 -5.52 -5.53
C SER A 99 9.38 -4.75 -4.25
N LEU A 100 8.17 -4.90 -3.70
CA LEU A 100 7.76 -4.25 -2.47
C LEU A 100 8.68 -4.64 -1.30
N THR A 101 9.05 -5.91 -1.23
CA THR A 101 9.95 -6.43 -0.20
C THR A 101 11.37 -5.90 -0.38
N LEU A 102 11.91 -5.93 -1.60
CA LEU A 102 13.24 -5.40 -1.89
C LEU A 102 13.33 -3.90 -1.63
N ARG A 103 12.30 -3.12 -2.01
CA ARG A 103 12.24 -1.70 -1.70
C ARG A 103 12.27 -1.47 -0.20
N PHE A 104 11.47 -2.21 0.57
CA PHE A 104 11.49 -2.16 2.02
C PHE A 104 12.88 -2.45 2.60
N LEU A 105 13.55 -3.51 2.15
CA LEU A 105 14.89 -3.88 2.61
C LEU A 105 15.96 -2.84 2.21
N ALA A 106 15.82 -2.25 1.02
CA ALA A 106 16.77 -1.27 0.49
C ALA A 106 16.69 0.10 1.19
N THR A 107 15.49 0.51 1.64
CA THR A 107 15.29 1.86 2.20
C THR A 107 14.97 1.89 3.69
N GLY A 108 14.50 0.79 4.27
CA GLY A 108 14.01 0.75 5.65
C GLY A 108 12.73 1.57 5.88
N GLU A 109 11.99 1.90 4.82
CA GLU A 109 10.76 2.68 4.92
C GLU A 109 9.69 1.98 5.77
N SER A 110 8.89 2.77 6.50
CA SER A 110 7.76 2.19 7.24
C SER A 110 6.70 1.60 6.30
N PHE A 111 6.00 0.55 6.74
CA PHE A 111 4.85 0.00 5.99
C PHE A 111 3.75 1.03 5.74
N LYS A 112 3.64 2.06 6.59
CA LYS A 112 2.70 3.18 6.38
C LYS A 112 3.07 4.02 5.16
N SER A 113 4.37 4.24 4.90
CA SER A 113 4.87 4.92 3.70
C SER A 113 4.59 4.06 2.47
N LEU A 114 5.07 2.81 2.48
CA LEU A 114 4.96 1.87 1.36
C LEU A 114 3.51 1.61 0.94
N ARG A 115 2.56 1.69 1.87
CA ARG A 115 1.13 1.61 1.58
C ARG A 115 0.67 2.59 0.51
N PHE A 116 1.18 3.83 0.53
CA PHE A 116 0.79 4.84 -0.45
C PHE A 116 1.51 4.63 -1.77
N HIS A 117 2.79 4.23 -1.73
CA HIS A 117 3.59 3.94 -2.93
C HIS A 117 3.05 2.76 -3.73
N TYR A 118 2.80 1.62 -3.08
CA TYR A 118 2.33 0.40 -3.73
C TYR A 118 0.81 0.27 -3.78
N ARG A 119 0.06 1.16 -3.11
CA ARG A 119 -1.41 1.09 -3.01
C ARG A 119 -1.89 -0.24 -2.43
N VAL A 120 -1.20 -0.70 -1.39
CA VAL A 120 -1.50 -1.94 -0.65
C VAL A 120 -1.72 -1.64 0.84
N GLY A 121 -2.63 -2.38 1.49
CA GLY A 121 -2.89 -2.20 2.92
C GLY A 121 -1.69 -2.59 3.78
N THR A 122 -1.44 -1.88 4.88
CA THR A 122 -0.26 -2.10 5.75
C THR A 122 -0.14 -3.53 6.29
N SER A 123 -1.26 -4.16 6.64
CA SER A 123 -1.28 -5.56 7.10
C SER A 123 -0.84 -6.52 5.99
N THR A 124 -1.35 -6.31 4.78
CA THR A 124 -0.95 -7.09 3.60
C THR A 124 0.52 -6.88 3.26
N ILE A 125 1.04 -5.65 3.37
CA ILE A 125 2.47 -5.35 3.20
C ILE A 125 3.31 -6.16 4.18
N SER A 126 2.96 -6.12 5.47
CA SER A 126 3.68 -6.87 6.49
C SER A 126 3.72 -8.37 6.19
N GLN A 127 2.60 -8.96 5.77
CA GLN A 127 2.54 -10.36 5.36
C GLN A 127 3.41 -10.63 4.13
N ILE A 128 3.34 -9.77 3.11
CA ILE A 128 4.17 -9.89 1.90
C ILE A 128 5.65 -9.90 2.26
N VAL A 129 6.10 -8.96 3.08
CA VAL A 129 7.51 -8.83 3.45
C VAL A 129 7.97 -10.10 4.18
N VAL A 130 7.22 -10.59 5.17
CA VAL A 130 7.59 -11.81 5.91
C VAL A 130 7.62 -13.03 4.99
N GLU A 131 6.56 -13.26 4.21
CA GLU A 131 6.46 -14.42 3.30
C GLU A 131 7.58 -14.39 2.24
N THR A 132 7.89 -13.21 1.71
CA THR A 132 8.91 -13.05 0.66
C THR A 132 10.31 -13.17 1.22
N CYS A 133 10.61 -12.61 2.40
CA CYS A 133 11.90 -12.80 3.06
C CYS A 133 12.15 -14.28 3.40
N ALA A 134 11.13 -14.99 3.89
CA ALA A 134 11.24 -16.42 4.16
C ALA A 134 11.52 -17.23 2.88
N ALA A 135 10.82 -16.92 1.79
CA ALA A 135 11.07 -17.52 0.49
C ALA A 135 12.51 -17.23 0.01
N LEU A 136 12.95 -15.97 0.06
CA LEU A 136 14.30 -15.57 -0.33
C LEU A 136 15.37 -16.32 0.46
N TYR A 137 15.21 -16.41 1.78
CA TYR A 137 16.11 -17.18 2.63
C TYR A 137 16.14 -18.66 2.21
N GLN A 138 14.99 -19.27 1.96
CA GLN A 138 14.90 -20.67 1.55
C GLN A 138 15.66 -20.96 0.25
N VAL A 139 15.57 -20.07 -0.75
CA VAL A 139 16.22 -20.32 -2.07
C VAL A 139 17.68 -19.85 -2.14
N LEU A 140 18.12 -18.96 -1.24
CA LEU A 140 19.48 -18.42 -1.27
C LEU A 140 20.41 -19.02 -0.22
N LYS A 141 19.88 -19.65 0.84
CA LYS A 141 20.71 -20.14 1.97
C LYS A 141 21.81 -21.09 1.55
N GLU A 142 21.54 -22.05 0.66
CA GLU A 142 22.53 -23.05 0.25
C GLU A 142 23.63 -22.45 -0.65
N ASP A 143 23.26 -21.50 -1.50
CA ASP A 143 24.18 -20.90 -2.48
C ASP A 143 25.08 -19.84 -1.83
N PHE A 144 24.58 -19.09 -0.84
CA PHE A 144 25.23 -17.85 -0.36
C PHE A 144 25.43 -17.75 1.15
N LEU A 145 24.72 -18.51 1.97
CA LEU A 145 24.87 -18.48 3.43
C LEU A 145 25.62 -19.73 3.87
N LYS A 146 26.96 -19.69 3.80
CA LYS A 146 27.79 -20.71 4.46
C LYS A 146 27.47 -20.70 5.95
N VAL A 147 26.96 -21.83 6.45
CA VAL A 147 26.87 -22.08 7.89
C VAL A 147 28.32 -22.14 8.39
N LEU A 148 28.71 -21.15 9.20
CA LEU A 148 30.01 -21.13 9.89
C LEU A 148 30.08 -22.26 10.91
#